data_AF-A0A8T6YAA9-F1
#
_entry.id   AF-A0A8T6YAA9-F1
#
_cell.length_a   1.000
_cell.length_b   1.000
_cell.length_c   1.000
_cell.angle_alpha   90.00
_cell.angle_beta   90.00
_cell.angle_gamma   90.00
#
_symmetry.space_group_name_H-M   'P 1'
#
loop_
_entity.id
_entity.type
_entity.pdbx_description
1 polymer ?
#
loop_
_entity_poly.entity_id
_entity_poly.type
_entity_poly.pdbx_seq_one_letter_code
_entity_poly.pdbx_strand_id
1 'polypeptide(L)' 'MSEKITKDNKLNEVIEKYPQTREVFIMHGMPKYAGRLPSEKIEFFCRMHRVEINQLLDELNKAAGLV' A
#
# COMPACT_ATOMS: atom_id res chain seq x y z
N MET A 1 18.13 2.00 9.51
CA MET A 1 17.33 3.05 8.86
C MET A 1 16.30 2.33 8.02
N SER A 2 15.04 2.36 8.40
CA SER A 2 13.99 1.66 7.63
C SER A 2 13.72 2.45 6.35
N GLU A 3 13.84 1.79 5.19
CA GLU A 3 13.52 2.42 3.90
C GLU A 3 12.02 2.75 3.82
N LYS A 4 11.70 3.96 3.35
CA LYS A 4 10.32 4.40 3.13
C LYS A 4 9.60 3.52 2.11
N ILE A 5 8.29 3.37 2.27
CA ILE A 5 7.42 2.78 1.25
C ILE A 5 7.37 3.76 0.07
N THR A 6 7.60 3.23 -1.12
CA THR A 6 7.62 3.95 -2.40
C THR A 6 6.68 3.29 -3.39
N LYS A 7 6.38 3.99 -4.49
CA LYS A 7 5.51 3.50 -5.57
C LYS A 7 6.00 2.20 -6.24
N ASP A 8 7.30 1.90 -6.13
CA ASP A 8 7.95 0.74 -6.73
C ASP A 8 7.83 -0.53 -5.89
N ASN A 9 7.44 -0.42 -4.61
CA ASN A 9 7.19 -1.57 -3.76
C ASN A 9 5.95 -2.33 -4.23
N LYS A 10 5.94 -3.65 -4.04
CA LYS A 10 4.75 -4.46 -4.27
C LYS A 10 3.79 -4.36 -3.09
N LEU A 11 2.50 -4.30 -3.41
CA LEU A 11 1.44 -4.19 -2.42
C LEU A 11 1.47 -5.34 -1.41
N ASN A 12 1.57 -6.59 -1.86
CA ASN A 12 1.61 -7.74 -0.96
C ASN A 12 2.82 -7.70 -0.01
N GLU A 13 4.01 -7.37 -0.52
CA GLU A 13 5.25 -7.29 0.28
C GLU A 13 5.13 -6.18 1.34
N VAL A 14 4.49 -5.06 1.01
CA VAL A 14 4.23 -3.97 1.96
C VAL A 14 3.26 -4.41 3.06
N ILE A 15 2.16 -5.08 2.71
CA ILE A 15 1.20 -5.57 3.71
C ILE A 15 1.81 -6.70 4.57
N GLU A 16 2.59 -7.59 3.99
CA GLU A 16 3.30 -8.65 4.72
C GLU A 16 4.30 -8.07 5.73
N LYS A 17 5.04 -7.03 5.33
CA LYS A 17 6.01 -6.35 6.21
C LYS A 17 5.35 -5.42 7.23
N TYR A 18 4.25 -4.77 6.86
CA TYR A 18 3.53 -3.78 7.68
C TYR A 18 2.02 -4.07 7.66
N PRO A 19 1.52 -5.06 8.42
CA PRO A 19 0.12 -5.50 8.35
C PRO A 19 -0.93 -4.41 8.52
N GLN A 20 -0.63 -3.37 9.30
CA GLN A 20 -1.50 -2.21 9.51
C GLN A 20 -1.74 -1.36 8.25
N THR A 21 -0.87 -1.45 7.24
CA THR A 21 -1.05 -0.75 5.95
C THR A 21 -2.23 -1.31 5.15
N ARG A 22 -2.69 -2.53 5.44
CA ARG A 22 -3.84 -3.14 4.77
C ARG A 22 -5.09 -2.28 4.87
N GLU A 23 -5.33 -1.66 6.02
CA GLU A 23 -6.50 -0.81 6.22
C GLU A 23 -6.43 0.44 5.35
N VAL A 24 -5.23 1.01 5.18
CA VAL A 24 -4.99 2.14 4.28
C VAL A 24 -5.36 1.77 2.84
N PHE A 25 -4.86 0.64 2.32
CA PHE A 25 -5.25 0.21 0.97
C PHE A 25 -6.77 0.02 0.82
N ILE A 26 -7.45 -0.55 1.83
CA ILE A 26 -8.91 -0.74 1.80
C ILE A 26 -9.65 0.61 1.78
N MET A 27 -9.21 1.59 2.57
CA MET A 27 -9.78 2.94 2.57
C MET A 27 -9.64 3.62 1.19
N HIS A 28 -8.56 3.32 0.47
CA HIS A 28 -8.27 3.82 -0.86
C HIS A 28 -8.85 2.94 -2.00
N GLY A 29 -9.81 2.07 -1.71
CA GLY A 29 -10.55 1.34 -2.75
C GLY A 29 -9.97 -0.02 -3.15
N MET A 30 -9.03 -0.55 -2.36
CA MET A 30 -8.66 -1.96 -2.46
C MET A 30 -9.81 -2.83 -1.94
N PRO A 31 -10.31 -3.81 -2.73
CA PRO A 31 -11.29 -4.77 -2.22
C PRO A 31 -10.77 -5.52 -1.00
N LYS A 32 -11.67 -5.93 -0.09
CA LYS A 32 -11.28 -6.85 0.98
C LYS A 32 -11.00 -8.23 0.38
N TYR A 33 -9.74 -8.50 0.07
CA TYR A 33 -9.33 -9.83 -0.39
C TYR A 33 -9.40 -10.83 0.78
N ALA A 34 -10.22 -11.87 0.62
CA ALA A 34 -10.28 -13.00 1.54
C ALA A 34 -9.17 -14.04 1.26
N GLY A 35 -8.50 -13.94 0.10
CA GLY A 35 -7.44 -14.85 -0.34
C GLY A 35 -6.09 -14.16 -0.54
N ARG A 36 -5.35 -14.61 -1.55
CA ARG A 36 -4.01 -14.08 -1.86
C ARG A 36 -4.06 -12.59 -2.24
N LEU A 37 -3.17 -11.80 -1.63
CA LEU A 37 -3.00 -10.39 -1.98
C LEU A 37 -2.33 -10.23 -3.35
N PRO A 38 -2.68 -9.19 -4.11
CA PRO A 38 -2.05 -8.93 -5.40
C PRO A 38 -0.57 -8.54 -5.23
N SER A 39 0.29 -9.06 -6.10
CA SER A 39 1.73 -8.78 -6.11
C SER A 39 2.10 -7.67 -7.10
N GLU A 40 1.19 -6.73 -7.33
CA GLU A 40 1.41 -5.58 -8.20
C GLU A 40 2.17 -4.46 -7.49
N LYS A 41 2.83 -3.59 -8.26
CA LYS A 41 3.42 -2.36 -7.72
C LYS A 41 2.33 -1.40 -7.25
N ILE A 42 2.61 -0.63 -6.20
CA ILE A 42 1.68 0.41 -5.70
C ILE A 42 1.29 1.39 -6.82
N GLU A 43 2.23 1.77 -7.70
CA GLU A 43 1.90 2.63 -8.85
C GLU A 43 0.82 2.03 -9.77
N PHE A 44 0.87 0.72 -10.00
CA PHE A 44 -0.09 0.04 -10.85
C PHE A 44 -1.47 -0.02 -10.18
N PHE A 45 -1.50 -0.35 -8.89
CA PHE A 45 -2.71 -0.30 -8.07
C PHE A 45 -3.37 1.08 -8.13
N CYS A 46 -2.59 2.16 -7.91
CA CYS A 46 -3.13 3.52 -7.95
C CYS A 46 -3.72 3.88 -9.31
N ARG A 47 -3.07 3.49 -10.41
CA ARG A 47 -3.59 3.73 -11.76
C ARG A 47 -4.89 2.98 -12.02
N MET A 48 -4.96 1.70 -11.61
CA MET A 48 -6.13 0.85 -11.85
C MET A 48 -7.33 1.28 -11.01
N HIS A 49 -7.10 1.69 -9.76
CA HIS A 49 -8.13 2.07 -8.80
C HIS A 49 -8.38 3.59 -8.72
N ARG A 50 -7.68 4.39 -9.54
CA ARG A 50 -7.74 5.88 -9.55
C ARG A 50 -7.46 6.50 -8.17
N VAL A 51 -6.46 5.97 -7.48
CA VAL A 51 -6.00 6.43 -6.17
C VAL A 51 -4.91 7.49 -6.35
N GLU A 52 -4.94 8.54 -5.54
CA GLU A 52 -3.87 9.54 -5.51
C GLU A 52 -2.63 8.93 -4.85
N ILE A 53 -1.55 8.83 -5.62
CA ILE A 53 -0.38 8.06 -5.23
C ILE A 53 0.41 8.70 -4.08
N ASN A 54 0.50 10.02 -4.03
CA ASN A 54 1.29 10.69 -3.00
C ASN A 54 0.61 10.60 -1.64
N GLN A 55 -0.71 10.78 -1.59
CA GLN A 55 -1.56 10.62 -0.43
C GLN A 55 -1.49 9.19 0.09
N LEU A 56 -1.65 8.20 -0.79
CA LEU A 56 -1.53 6.80 -0.38
C LEU A 56 -0.15 6.53 0.23
N LEU A 57 0.93 6.97 -0.42
CA LEU A 57 2.29 6.75 0.09
C LEU A 57 2.51 7.44 1.44
N ASP A 58 2.00 8.65 1.65
CA ASP A 58 2.10 9.35 2.94
C ASP A 58 1.40 8.56 4.05
N GLU A 59 0.15 8.16 3.83
CA GLU A 59 -0.65 7.40 4.79
C GLU A 59 -0.04 6.01 5.07
N LEU A 60 0.50 5.33 4.05
CA LEU A 60 1.21 4.06 4.21
C LEU A 60 2.46 4.22 5.06
N ASN A 61 3.29 5.22 4.80
CA ASN A 61 4.51 5.46 5.57
C ASN A 61 4.18 5.83 7.02
N LYS A 62 3.14 6.63 7.25
CA LYS A 62 2.64 6.97 8.58
C LYS A 62 2.13 5.75 9.34
N ALA A 63 1.31 4.92 8.69
CA ALA A 63 0.84 3.67 9.29
C ALA A 63 1.99 2.69 9.59
N ALA A 64 3.03 2.67 8.75
CA ALA A 64 4.22 1.84 8.94
C ALA A 64 5.19 2.38 10.01
N GLY A 65 4.97 3.58 10.56
CA GLY A 65 5.87 4.21 11.54
C GLY A 65 7.22 4.63 10.93
N LEU A 66 7.23 4.98 9.63
CA LEU A 66 8.43 5.36 8.88
C LEU A 66 8.62 6.88 8.75
N VAL A 67 7.68 7.65 9.31
CA VAL A 67 7.66 9.12 9.38
C VAL A 67 7.04 9.58 10.68
#